data_AF-A0A2U3L4S9-F1
#
_entry.id   AF-A0A2U3L4S9-F1
#
_cell.length_a   1.000
_cell.length_b   1.000
_cell.length_c   1.000
_cell.angle_alpha   90.00
_cell.angle_beta   90.00
_cell.angle_gamma   90.00
#
_symmetry.space_group_name_H-M   'P 1'
#
loop_
_entity.id
_entity.type
_entity.pdbx_description
1 polymer ?
#
loop_
_entity_poly.entity_id
_entity_poly.type
_entity_poly.pdbx_seq_one_letter_code
_entity_poly.pdbx_strand_id
1 'polypeptide(L)' 'MHIYGNGRHPGDALPDGSRMSGGLTDRNHTPYGTWQFRFIDWFRDLGFLEKPGVETKAAKDVAAFMNQPAR' A
#
# COMPACT_ATOMS: atom_id res chain seq x y z
N MET A 1 8.09 5.23 8.20
CA MET A 1 7.09 5.04 9.29
C MET A 1 7.42 3.71 9.94
N HIS A 2 7.88 3.70 11.19
CA HIS A 2 8.18 2.46 11.92
C HIS A 2 6.97 2.14 12.80
N ILE A 3 6.19 1.13 12.41
CA ILE A 3 5.05 0.67 13.20
C ILE A 3 5.51 -0.60 13.91
N TYR A 4 5.20 -0.71 15.20
CA TYR A 4 5.53 -1.89 15.98
C TYR A 4 4.38 -2.89 15.86
N GLY A 5 4.61 -4.03 15.21
CA GLY A 5 3.73 -5.18 15.41
C GLY A 5 3.82 -5.59 16.88
N ASN A 6 2.71 -5.80 17.57
CA ASN A 6 2.69 -6.33 18.95
C ASN A 6 3.53 -5.60 20.01
N GLY A 7 3.86 -4.30 19.83
CA GLY A 7 4.52 -3.49 20.84
C GLY A 7 5.97 -3.89 21.17
N ARG A 8 6.67 -4.58 20.27
CA ARG A 8 8.08 -4.99 20.42
C ARG A 8 8.97 -4.47 19.30
N HIS A 9 10.26 -4.30 19.56
CA HIS A 9 11.23 -3.80 18.60
C HIS A 9 11.61 -4.89 17.59
N PRO A 10 11.81 -4.57 16.30
CA PRO A 10 12.36 -5.53 15.35
C PRO A 10 13.68 -6.09 15.87
N GLY A 11 13.84 -7.41 15.81
CA GLY A 11 15.02 -8.11 16.31
C GLY A 11 15.00 -8.50 17.79
N ASP A 12 13.92 -8.20 18.54
CA ASP A 12 13.70 -8.72 19.89
C ASP A 12 13.57 -10.26 19.88
N ALA A 13 14.10 -10.93 20.91
CA ALA A 13 14.00 -12.38 21.03
C ALA A 13 12.55 -12.83 21.35
N LEU A 14 12.11 -13.91 20.70
CA LEU A 14 10.80 -14.52 20.92
C LEU A 14 10.91 -15.85 21.70
N PRO A 15 9.85 -16.28 22.42
CA PRO A 15 9.87 -17.50 23.22
C PRO A 15 10.11 -18.79 22.42
N ASP A 16 9.85 -18.76 21.12
CA ASP A 16 10.07 -19.87 20.18
C ASP A 16 11.50 -19.88 19.60
N GLY A 17 12.38 -18.99 20.07
CA GLY A 17 13.76 -18.87 19.60
C GLY A 17 13.92 -18.06 18.30
N SER A 18 12.82 -17.59 17.70
CA SER A 18 12.86 -16.67 16.57
C SER A 18 13.07 -15.22 17.02
N ARG A 19 13.06 -14.27 16.08
CA ARG A 19 13.21 -12.83 16.34
C ARG A 19 12.01 -12.05 15.80
N MET A 20 11.62 -10.99 16.51
CA MET A 20 10.47 -10.18 16.13
C MET A 20 10.64 -9.54 14.76
N SER A 21 9.71 -9.80 13.84
CA SER A 21 9.62 -9.12 12.54
C SER A 21 9.08 -7.70 12.76
N GLY A 22 9.76 -6.68 12.22
CA GLY A 22 9.30 -5.28 12.33
C GLY A 22 7.97 -5.06 11.64
N GLY A 23 7.17 -4.06 12.04
CA GLY A 23 5.81 -3.88 11.53
C GLY A 23 5.70 -3.64 10.03
N LEU A 24 6.67 -3.04 9.33
CA LEU A 24 6.66 -2.81 7.87
C LEU A 24 7.88 -3.53 7.27
N THR A 25 7.87 -4.85 7.12
CA THR A 25 8.96 -5.52 6.38
C THR A 25 8.64 -5.45 4.86
N ASP A 26 9.46 -6.01 3.95
CA ASP A 26 8.98 -6.48 2.61
C ASP A 26 8.90 -8.04 2.53
N ARG A 27 7.93 -8.61 1.79
CA ARG A 27 7.86 -10.02 1.29
C ARG A 27 8.33 -11.19 2.21
N ASN A 28 7.39 -11.93 2.83
CA ASN A 28 7.54 -13.16 3.69
C ASN A 28 7.62 -12.93 5.22
N HIS A 29 6.48 -12.68 5.89
CA HIS A 29 6.34 -12.40 7.35
C HIS A 29 6.69 -10.97 7.76
N THR A 30 5.91 -10.14 7.13
CA THR A 30 6.29 -8.82 6.72
C THR A 30 5.06 -8.01 6.97
N PRO A 31 4.89 -7.45 8.17
CA PRO A 31 3.71 -6.67 8.43
C PRO A 31 3.74 -5.47 7.44
N TYR A 32 2.56 -5.05 7.01
CA TYR A 32 2.27 -4.22 5.81
C TYR A 32 2.75 -4.70 4.41
N GLY A 33 3.40 -5.85 4.24
CA GLY A 33 3.55 -6.51 2.93
C GLY A 33 3.94 -5.56 1.76
N THR A 34 3.11 -5.56 0.70
CA THR A 34 3.20 -4.61 -0.42
C THR A 34 2.22 -3.43 -0.31
N TRP A 35 1.62 -3.21 0.86
CA TRP A 35 0.53 -2.24 1.04
C TRP A 35 0.99 -0.82 0.72
N GLN A 36 2.20 -0.43 1.14
CA GLN A 36 2.79 0.86 0.81
C GLN A 36 2.89 1.07 -0.71
N PHE A 37 3.20 0.02 -1.48
CA PHE A 37 3.25 0.13 -2.94
C PHE A 37 1.86 0.37 -3.51
N ARG A 38 0.85 -0.38 -3.04
CA ARG A 38 -0.55 -0.19 -3.46
C ARG A 38 -1.13 1.15 -3.03
N PHE A 39 -0.77 1.64 -1.86
CA PHE A 39 -1.15 2.97 -1.39
C PHE A 39 -0.58 4.06 -2.29
N ILE A 40 0.70 3.96 -2.65
CA ILE A 40 1.35 4.91 -3.56
C ILE A 40 0.73 4.82 -4.96
N ASP A 41 0.49 3.61 -5.48
CA ASP A 41 -0.19 3.41 -6.77
C ASP A 41 -1.56 4.09 -6.77
N TRP A 42 -2.35 3.90 -5.70
CA TRP A 42 -3.66 4.54 -5.56
C TRP A 42 -3.57 6.08 -5.53
N PHE A 43 -2.60 6.63 -4.78
CA PHE A 43 -2.39 8.08 -4.72
C PHE A 43 -2.01 8.68 -6.08
N ARG A 44 -1.23 7.95 -6.89
CA ARG A 44 -0.92 8.34 -8.27
C ARG A 44 -2.13 8.20 -9.19
N ASP A 45 -2.89 7.12 -9.06
CA ASP A 45 -4.11 6.89 -9.84
C ASP A 45 -5.14 8.00 -9.62
N LEU A 46 -5.17 8.59 -8.42
CA LEU A 46 -5.98 9.75 -8.05
C LEU A 46 -5.31 11.11 -8.36
N GLY A 47 -4.06 11.12 -8.80
CA GLY A 47 -3.33 12.34 -9.19
C GLY A 47 -2.73 13.14 -8.04
N PHE A 48 -2.81 12.67 -6.78
CA PHE A 48 -2.27 13.40 -5.62
C PHE A 48 -0.74 13.58 -5.66
N LEU A 49 -0.05 12.73 -6.42
CA LEU A 49 1.41 12.77 -6.57
C LEU A 49 1.86 13.21 -7.97
N GLU A 50 0.92 13.64 -8.82
CA GLU A 50 1.20 14.10 -10.18
C GLU A 50 1.16 15.62 -10.29
N LYS A 51 1.61 16.16 -11.43
CA LYS A 51 1.50 17.60 -11.69
C LYS A 51 0.02 18.00 -11.85
N PRO A 52 -0.37 19.20 -11.40
CA PRO A 52 -1.70 19.74 -11.68
C PRO A 52 -2.00 19.76 -13.19
N GLY A 53 -3.24 19.42 -13.56
CA GLY A 53 -3.71 19.41 -14.94
C GLY A 53 -3.46 18.10 -15.70
N VAL A 54 -2.80 17.11 -15.10
CA VAL A 54 -2.71 15.76 -15.67
C VAL A 54 -4.01 15.02 -15.41
N GLU A 55 -4.60 14.44 -16.46
CA GLU A 55 -5.79 13.60 -16.33
C GLU A 55 -5.48 12.32 -15.54
N THR A 56 -6.26 12.08 -14.49
CA THR A 56 -6.06 10.96 -13.57
C THR A 56 -6.55 9.66 -14.20
N LYS A 57 -5.94 8.53 -13.79
CA LYS A 57 -6.44 7.22 -14.21
C LYS A 57 -7.88 7.00 -13.74
N ALA A 58 -8.21 7.45 -12.52
CA ALA A 58 -9.57 7.37 -12.01
C ALA A 58 -10.59 8.11 -12.91
N ALA A 59 -10.24 9.28 -13.46
CA ALA A 59 -11.10 10.00 -14.40
C ALA A 59 -11.34 9.20 -15.69
N LYS A 60 -10.29 8.61 -16.26
CA LYS A 60 -10.37 7.75 -17.45
C LYS A 60 -11.26 6.53 -17.20
N ASP A 61 -11.05 5.86 -16.07
CA ASP A 61 -11.79 4.66 -15.72
C ASP A 61 -13.29 4.94 -15.51
N VAL A 62 -13.64 6.07 -14.88
CA VAL A 62 -15.03 6.51 -14.73
C VAL A 62 -15.66 6.84 -16.09
N ALA A 63 -14.95 7.59 -16.94
CA ALA A 63 -15.45 7.90 -18.29
C ALA A 63 -15.69 6.61 -19.11
N ALA A 64 -14.78 5.64 -19.01
CA ALA A 64 -14.93 4.35 -19.67
C ALA A 64 -16.15 3.57 -19.13
N PHE A 65 -16.34 3.55 -17.81
CA PHE A 65 -17.49 2.90 -17.17
C PHE A 65 -18.82 3.52 -17.60
N MET A 66 -18.92 4.84 -17.62
CA MET A 66 -20.15 5.55 -18.00
C MET A 66 -20.51 5.38 -19.48
N ASN A 67 -19.53 5.05 -20.33
CA ASN A 67 -19.72 4.83 -21.76
C ASN A 67 -19.98 3.36 -22.13
N GLN A 68 -20.19 2.48 -21.15
CA GLN A 68 -20.55 1.09 -21.43
C GLN A 68 -21.95 1.00 -22.04
N PRO A 69 -22.17 0.13 -23.06
CA PRO A 69 -23.48 -0.07 -23.63
C PRO A 69 -24.46 -0.58 -22.58
N ALA A 70 -25.72 -0.15 -22.67
CA ALA A 70 -26.78 -0.66 -21.81
C ALA A 70 -26.88 -2.19 -21.96
N ARG A 71 -26.92 -2.88 -20.81
CA ARG A 71 -26.97 -4.33 -20.74
C ARG A 71 -28.36 -4.87 -21.03
#